data_AF-A0AAN7SHU6-F1
#
_entry.id   AF-A0AAN7SHU6-F1
#
_cell.length_a   1.000
_cell.length_b   1.000
_cell.length_c   1.000
_cell.angle_alpha   90.00
_cell.angle_beta   90.00
_cell.angle_gamma   90.00
#
_symmetry.space_group_name_H-M   'P 1'
#
loop_
_entity.id
_entity.type
_entity.pdbx_description
1 polymer ?
#
loop_
_entity_poly.entity_id
_entity_poly.type
_entity_poly.pdbx_seq_one_letter_code
_entity_poly.pdbx_strand_id
1 'polypeptide(L)'
;MFLDAWLWNVLRVCSNLALKKILMEQLIPETISRHIKGKKIIISSQHGFTQGKSCLTNLTNFYDEMTGLVDEGRAVDAVYLKFNKAFDTPIRYS
;
A
#
# COMPACT_ATOMS: atom_id res chain seq x y z
N MET A 1 27.38 -37.81 3.73
CA MET A 1 27.13 -37.61 5.18
C MET A 1 27.34 -36.17 5.64
N PHE A 2 28.45 -35.49 5.33
CA PHE A 2 28.65 -34.08 5.75
C PHE A 2 27.93 -33.03 4.89
N LEU A 3 27.78 -33.26 3.57
CA LEU A 3 27.04 -32.38 2.67
C LEU A 3 25.53 -32.32 3.00
N ASP A 4 24.98 -33.41 3.52
CA ASP A 4 23.54 -33.61 3.72
C ASP A 4 23.05 -32.85 4.97
N ALA A 5 23.82 -32.93 6.06
CA ALA A 5 23.53 -32.22 7.31
C ALA A 5 23.70 -30.69 7.18
N TRP A 6 24.70 -30.25 6.41
CA TRP A 6 24.90 -28.83 6.13
C TRP A 6 23.76 -28.27 5.29
N LEU A 7 23.41 -28.95 4.20
CA LEU A 7 22.30 -28.55 3.34
C LEU A 7 20.97 -28.52 4.12
N TRP A 8 20.72 -29.50 4.96
CA TRP A 8 19.52 -29.55 5.80
C TRP A 8 19.45 -28.39 6.80
N ASN A 9 20.58 -28.00 7.39
CA ASN A 9 20.66 -26.83 8.27
C ASN A 9 20.40 -25.52 7.52
N VAL A 10 20.97 -25.36 6.33
CA VAL A 10 20.73 -24.19 5.48
C VAL A 10 19.25 -24.11 5.09
N LEU A 11 18.67 -25.21 4.62
CA LEU A 11 17.24 -25.27 4.26
C LEU A 11 16.33 -24.94 5.45
N ARG A 12 16.62 -25.49 6.64
CA ARG A 12 15.87 -25.21 7.86
C ARG A 12 15.91 -23.73 8.26
N VAL A 13 17.06 -23.07 8.15
CA VAL A 13 17.19 -21.64 8.45
C VAL A 13 16.44 -20.79 7.42
N CYS A 14 16.58 -21.08 6.13
CA CYS A 14 15.88 -20.38 5.06
C CYS A 14 14.36 -20.49 5.21
N SER A 15 13.85 -21.70 5.48
CA SER A 15 12.42 -21.94 5.70
C SER A 15 11.89 -21.16 6.90
N ASN A 16 12.61 -21.14 8.02
CA ASN A 16 12.20 -20.37 9.20
C ASN A 16 12.18 -18.86 8.95
N LEU A 17 13.17 -18.33 8.23
CA LEU A 17 13.20 -16.90 7.90
C LEU A 17 12.07 -16.53 6.94
N ALA A 18 11.80 -17.37 5.93
CA ALA A 18 10.68 -17.20 5.01
C ALA A 18 9.33 -17.21 5.74
N LEU A 19 9.12 -18.17 6.66
CA LEU A 19 7.90 -18.26 7.46
C LEU A 19 7.71 -17.01 8.34
N LYS A 20 8.77 -16.55 9.02
CA LYS A 20 8.73 -15.32 9.82
C LYS A 20 8.37 -14.10 8.97
N LYS A 21 8.96 -13.99 7.78
CA LYS A 21 8.68 -12.89 6.84
C LYS A 21 7.22 -12.91 6.41
N ILE A 22 6.71 -14.05 5.94
CA ILE A 22 5.31 -14.20 5.50
C ILE A 22 4.35 -13.83 6.64
N LEU A 23 4.61 -14.33 7.86
CA LEU A 23 3.78 -14.03 9.01
C LEU A 23 3.77 -12.53 9.34
N MET A 24 4.94 -11.86 9.32
CA MET A 24 5.01 -10.41 9.56
C MET A 24 4.32 -9.62 8.46
N GLU A 25 4.49 -10.02 7.19
CA GLU A 25 3.83 -9.38 6.04
C GLU A 25 2.31 -9.56 6.04
N GLN A 26 1.77 -10.53 6.78
CA GLN A 26 0.33 -10.67 6.99
C GLN A 26 -0.14 -9.91 8.24
N LEU A 27 0.51 -10.12 9.38
CA LEU A 27 0.06 -9.61 10.68
C LEU A 27 0.17 -8.08 10.80
N ILE A 28 1.27 -7.50 10.29
CA ILE A 28 1.53 -6.05 10.42
C ILE A 28 0.49 -5.26 9.61
N PRO A 29 0.26 -5.53 8.30
CA PRO A 29 -0.76 -4.81 7.54
C PRO A 29 -2.17 -4.98 8.08
N GLU A 30 -2.53 -6.17 8.58
CA GLU A 30 -3.84 -6.40 9.20
C GLU A 30 -4.06 -5.51 10.43
N THR A 31 -3.06 -5.43 11.30
CA THR A 31 -3.12 -4.62 12.51
C THR A 31 -3.21 -3.13 12.19
N ILE A 32 -2.38 -2.66 11.25
CA ILE A 32 -2.39 -1.27 10.79
C ILE A 32 -3.74 -0.93 10.13
N SER A 33 -4.24 -1.80 9.25
CA SER A 33 -5.53 -1.60 8.57
C SER A 33 -6.69 -1.49 9.55
N ARG A 34 -6.72 -2.35 10.58
CA ARG A 34 -7.73 -2.30 11.64
C ARG A 34 -7.68 -0.99 12.41
N HIS A 35 -6.47 -0.52 12.75
CA HIS A 35 -6.27 0.75 13.46
C HIS A 35 -6.72 1.96 12.63
N ILE A 36 -6.31 2.00 11.36
CA ILE A 36 -6.67 3.06 10.42
C ILE A 36 -8.19 3.14 10.25
N LYS A 37 -8.86 2.00 10.04
CA LYS A 37 -10.32 1.94 9.91
C LYS A 37 -11.04 2.40 11.17
N GLY A 38 -10.62 1.89 12.34
CA GLY A 38 -11.24 2.23 13.62
C GLY A 38 -11.11 3.70 14.00
N LYS A 39 -9.97 4.32 13.66
CA LYS A 39 -9.71 5.74 13.95
C LYS A 39 -10.07 6.69 12.81
N LYS A 40 -10.56 6.19 11.67
CA LYS A 40 -10.87 6.99 10.46
C LYS A 40 -9.72 7.92 10.04
N ILE A 41 -8.48 7.41 10.09
CA ILE A 41 -7.26 8.22 9.81
C ILE A 41 -7.18 8.61 8.33
N ILE A 42 -7.68 7.74 7.43
CA ILE A 42 -7.64 7.94 5.99
C ILE A 42 -8.94 8.60 5.50
N ILE A 43 -8.81 9.59 4.61
CA ILE A 43 -9.92 10.27 3.95
C ILE A 43 -10.59 9.41 2.86
N SER A 44 -11.86 9.68 2.56
CA SER A 44 -12.66 8.90 1.59
C SER A 44 -12.12 8.96 0.15
N SER A 45 -11.43 10.02 -0.25
CA SER A 45 -10.82 10.13 -1.59
C SER A 45 -9.52 9.33 -1.73
N GLN A 46 -8.90 8.87 -0.64
CA GLN A 46 -7.73 8.01 -0.71
C GLN A 46 -8.12 6.64 -1.28
N HIS A 47 -7.44 6.24 -2.36
CA HIS A 47 -7.59 4.94 -3.02
C HIS A 47 -6.37 4.03 -2.84
N GLY A 48 -5.18 4.61 -2.64
CA GLY A 48 -3.96 3.84 -2.39
C GLY A 48 -4.00 3.18 -1.02
N PHE A 49 -3.59 1.91 -0.94
CA PHE A 49 -3.50 1.12 0.30
C PHE A 49 -4.83 0.94 1.05
N THR A 50 -5.97 1.14 0.38
CA THR A 50 -7.31 0.93 0.93
C THR A 50 -7.99 -0.27 0.30
N GLN A 51 -8.55 -1.16 1.15
CA GLN A 51 -9.26 -2.34 0.69
C GLN A 51 -10.48 -1.96 -0.17
N GLY A 52 -10.68 -2.66 -1.29
CA GLY A 52 -11.84 -2.48 -2.16
C GLY A 52 -11.78 -1.24 -3.07
N LYS A 53 -10.68 -0.50 -3.08
CA LYS A 53 -10.45 0.62 -4.00
C LYS A 53 -9.27 0.30 -4.91
N SER A 54 -9.44 0.55 -6.21
CA SER A 54 -8.41 0.30 -7.22
C SER A 54 -7.96 1.60 -7.88
N CYS A 55 -6.90 1.52 -8.67
CA CYS A 55 -6.48 2.64 -9.52
C CYS A 55 -7.55 2.99 -10.56
N LEU A 56 -8.26 1.99 -11.09
CA LEU A 56 -9.35 2.20 -12.04
C LEU A 56 -10.50 2.96 -11.40
N THR A 57 -10.98 2.53 -10.23
CA THR A 57 -12.07 3.24 -9.54
C THR A 57 -11.67 4.64 -9.14
N ASN A 58 -10.40 4.87 -8.80
CA ASN A 58 -9.88 6.21 -8.55
C ASN A 58 -10.00 7.11 -9.79
N LEU A 59 -9.60 6.59 -10.95
CA LEU A 59 -9.67 7.32 -12.20
C LEU A 59 -11.11 7.58 -12.64
N THR A 60 -11.98 6.58 -12.54
CA THR A 60 -13.41 6.72 -12.85
C THR A 60 -14.05 7.77 -11.97
N ASN A 61 -13.88 7.69 -10.64
CA ASN A 61 -14.42 8.68 -9.71
C ASN A 61 -13.90 10.09 -10.00
N PHE A 62 -12.62 10.23 -10.35
CA PHE A 62 -12.03 11.51 -10.73
C PHE A 62 -12.68 12.08 -11.99
N TYR A 63 -12.82 11.28 -13.05
CA TYR A 63 -13.45 11.76 -14.28
C TYR A 63 -14.92 12.08 -14.09
N ASP A 64 -15.67 11.27 -13.34
CA ASP A 64 -17.08 11.53 -13.06
C ASP A 64 -17.27 12.89 -12.34
N GLU A 65 -16.39 13.20 -11.38
CA GLU A 65 -16.39 14.50 -10.69
C GLU A 65 -16.06 15.63 -11.67
N MET A 66 -15.00 15.49 -12.47
CA MET A 66 -14.59 16.50 -13.45
C MET A 66 -15.66 16.75 -14.51
N THR A 67 -16.32 15.70 -15.01
CA THR A 67 -17.40 15.83 -16.00
C THR A 67 -18.62 16.52 -15.42
N GLY A 68 -18.99 16.22 -14.17
CA GLY A 68 -20.08 16.93 -13.50
C GLY A 68 -19.81 18.43 -13.36
N LEU A 69 -18.57 18.81 -13.05
CA LEU A 69 -18.16 20.23 -13.01
C LEU A 69 -18.26 20.90 -14.40
N VAL A 70 -17.82 20.21 -15.45
CA VAL A 70 -17.90 20.73 -16.83
C VAL A 70 -19.35 20.87 -17.29
N ASP A 71 -20.22 19.92 -16.97
CA ASP A 71 -21.64 19.95 -17.34
C ASP A 71 -22.37 21.13 -16.68
N GLU A 72 -21.93 21.54 -15.49
CA GLU A 72 -22.41 22.75 -14.81
C GLU A 72 -21.82 24.05 -15.40
N GLY A 73 -20.97 23.96 -16.42
CA GLY A 73 -20.30 25.11 -17.06
C GLY A 73 -19.12 25.66 -16.25
N ARG A 74 -18.59 24.91 -15.28
CA ARG A 74 -17.43 25.34 -14.50
C ARG A 74 -16.14 25.02 -15.26
N ALA A 75 -15.18 25.94 -15.23
CA ALA A 75 -13.83 25.67 -15.72
C ALA A 75 -13.12 24.72 -14.75
N VAL A 76 -12.43 23.72 -15.29
CA VAL A 76 -11.77 22.69 -14.50
C VAL A 76 -10.32 22.51 -14.96
N ASP A 77 -9.40 22.36 -14.01
CA ASP A 77 -7.99 22.07 -14.24
C ASP A 77 -7.53 20.94 -13.30
N ALA A 78 -6.53 20.17 -13.72
CA ALA A 78 -6.07 18.97 -13.03
C ALA A 78 -4.55 18.99 -12.83
N VAL A 79 -4.11 18.77 -11.59
CA VAL A 79 -2.67 18.66 -11.26
C VAL A 79 -2.35 17.24 -10.83
N TYR A 80 -1.44 16.60 -11.57
CA TYR A 80 -0.94 15.27 -11.20
C TYR A 80 0.37 15.37 -10.42
N LEU A 81 0.37 14.86 -9.19
CA LEU A 81 1.53 14.85 -8.31
C LEU A 81 2.10 13.44 -8.17
N LYS A 82 3.43 13.32 -8.18
CA LYS A 82 4.13 12.06 -7.94
C LYS A 82 5.29 12.28 -6.97
N PHE A 83 5.38 11.43 -5.96
CA PHE A 83 6.53 11.37 -5.08
C PHE A 83 7.63 10.51 -5.71
N ASN A 84 8.85 11.06 -5.81
CA ASN A 84 10.01 10.26 -6.21
C ASN A 84 10.51 9.47 -4.99
N LYS A 85 10.71 8.16 -5.14
CA LYS A 85 11.26 7.28 -4.10
C LYS A 85 10.63 7.48 -2.71
N ALA A 86 9.29 7.58 -2.66
CA ALA A 86 8.53 7.92 -1.45
C ALA A 86 8.82 7.01 -0.25
N PHE A 87 9.15 5.75 -0.50
CA PHE A 87 9.45 4.76 0.53
C PHE A 87 10.96 4.60 0.81
N ASP A 88 11.83 5.06 -0.10
CA ASP A 88 13.29 4.93 0.07
C ASP A 88 13.90 6.11 0.83
N THR A 89 13.21 7.26 0.87
CA THR A 89 13.67 8.49 1.54
C THR A 89 12.74 8.87 2.70
N PRO A 90 12.78 8.14 3.82
CA PRO A 90 11.97 8.49 4.98
C PRO A 90 12.40 9.84 5.55
N ILE A 91 11.43 10.72 5.82
CA ILE A 91 11.66 12.01 6.49
C ILE A 91 12.15 11.71 7.92
N ARG A 92 13.39 12.08 8.23
CA ARG A 92 13.96 11.98 9.58
C ARG A 92 13.94 13.36 10.21
N TYR A 93 13.30 13.49 11.36
CA TYR A 93 13.44 14.66 12.21
C TYR A 93 14.70 14.47 13.05
N SER A 94 15.69 15.34 12.87
CA SER A 94 16.93 15.41 13.65
C SER A 94 16.72 16.18 14.95
#